data_AF-N9L5K2-F1
#
_entry.id   AF-N9L5K2-F1
#
_cell.length_a   1.000
_cell.length_b   1.000
_cell.length_c   1.000
_cell.angle_alpha   90.00
_cell.angle_beta   90.00
_cell.angle_gamma   90.00
#
_symmetry.space_group_name_H-M   'P 1'
#
loop_
_entity.id
_entity.type
_entity.pdbx_description
1 polymer ?
#
loop_
_entity_poly.entity_id
_entity_poly.type
_entity_poly.pdbx_seq_one_letter_code
_entity_poly.pdbx_strand_id
1 'polypeptide(L)'
;MNDIASISQTLVNAMNIQDMRVKVASMNVANLNVPGSKGVFFDYKHLMKDVSLQNLAYNQVSMSKYQSNIPLSSIKLDEQTFEAVTASGRYQGIAEMLNRSYGLMQLAIQGKEF
;
A
#
# COMPACT_ATOMS: atom_id res chain seq x y z
N MET A 1 -1.46 -8.09 25.24
CA MET A 1 -0.84 -8.86 24.13
C MET A 1 -1.60 -8.75 22.80
N ASN A 2 -2.79 -8.11 22.72
CA ASN A 2 -3.55 -7.95 21.46
C ASN A 2 -3.16 -6.73 20.60
N ASP A 3 -2.48 -5.72 21.15
CA ASP A 3 -2.25 -4.46 20.42
C ASP A 3 -1.16 -4.55 19.34
N ILE A 4 -0.09 -5.32 19.57
CA ILE A 4 1.04 -5.40 18.62
C ILE A 4 0.66 -6.18 17.35
N ALA A 5 -0.14 -7.24 17.48
CA ALA A 5 -0.64 -8.01 16.33
C ALA A 5 -1.59 -7.15 15.47
N SER A 6 -2.43 -6.33 16.11
CA SER A 6 -3.32 -5.37 15.44
C SER A 6 -2.55 -4.26 14.71
N ILE A 7 -1.49 -3.71 15.33
CA ILE A 7 -0.62 -2.70 14.72
C ILE A 7 0.11 -3.28 13.51
N SER A 8 0.66 -4.50 13.64
CA SER A 8 1.35 -5.19 12.53
C SER A 8 0.40 -5.42 11.34
N GLN A 9 -0.82 -5.91 11.60
CA GLN A 9 -1.82 -6.13 10.56
C GLN A 9 -2.25 -4.83 9.87
N THR A 10 -2.44 -3.75 10.64
CA THR A 10 -2.78 -2.42 10.11
C THR A 10 -1.66 -1.88 9.22
N LEU A 11 -0.40 -2.06 9.63
CA LEU A 11 0.77 -1.65 8.86
C LEU A 11 0.89 -2.44 7.55
N VAL A 12 0.73 -3.77 7.60
CA VAL A 12 0.74 -4.64 6.42
C VAL A 12 -0.38 -4.24 5.44
N ASN A 13 -1.58 -3.98 5.95
CA ASN A 13 -2.70 -3.51 5.12
C ASN A 13 -2.38 -2.16 4.46
N ALA A 14 -1.83 -1.20 5.21
CA ALA A 14 -1.42 0.10 4.68
C ALA A 14 -0.34 -0.02 3.60
N MET A 15 0.66 -0.91 3.80
CA MET A 15 1.69 -1.19 2.80
C MET A 15 1.10 -1.77 1.52
N ASN A 16 0.20 -2.74 1.61
CA ASN A 16 -0.42 -3.37 0.44
C ASN A 16 -1.30 -2.38 -0.35
N ILE A 17 -2.00 -1.48 0.34
CA ILE A 17 -2.79 -0.42 -0.31
C ILE A 17 -1.87 0.57 -1.02
N GLN A 18 -0.77 0.95 -0.37
CA GLN A 18 0.23 1.81 -0.98
C GLN A 18 0.87 1.14 -2.20
N ASP A 19 1.05 -0.18 -2.19
CA ASP A 19 1.69 -0.91 -3.30
C ASP A 19 0.80 -0.86 -4.53
N MET A 20 -0.50 -1.01 -4.30
CA MET A 20 -1.48 -0.86 -5.35
C MET A 20 -1.51 0.54 -5.94
N ARG A 21 -1.42 1.59 -5.11
CA ARG A 21 -1.37 2.98 -5.58
C ARG A 21 -0.19 3.20 -6.52
N VAL A 22 0.99 2.68 -6.16
CA VAL A 22 2.20 2.76 -6.99
C VAL A 22 2.04 1.99 -8.29
N LYS A 23 1.51 0.77 -8.24
CA LYS A 23 1.27 -0.04 -9.44
C LYS A 23 0.35 0.69 -10.42
N VAL A 24 -0.75 1.25 -9.94
CA VAL A 24 -1.70 2.01 -10.77
C VAL A 24 -1.03 3.27 -11.34
N ALA A 25 -0.28 4.02 -10.53
CA ALA A 25 0.46 5.18 -11.01
C ALA A 25 1.50 4.83 -12.08
N SER A 26 2.27 3.76 -11.87
CA SER A 26 3.27 3.27 -12.82
C SER A 26 2.62 2.79 -14.12
N MET A 27 1.49 2.07 -14.04
CA MET A 27 0.72 1.64 -15.21
C MET A 27 0.19 2.82 -16.01
N ASN A 28 -0.33 3.84 -15.33
CA ASN A 28 -0.84 5.07 -15.95
C ASN A 28 0.28 5.82 -16.69
N VAL A 29 1.45 5.97 -16.06
CA VAL A 29 2.63 6.59 -16.67
C VAL A 29 3.09 5.81 -17.90
N ALA A 30 3.23 4.47 -17.77
CA ALA A 30 3.71 3.62 -18.85
C ALA A 30 2.75 3.59 -20.06
N ASN A 31 1.44 3.65 -19.82
CA ASN A 31 0.42 3.53 -20.85
C ASN A 31 -0.02 4.87 -21.46
N LEU A 32 0.44 6.01 -20.95
CA LEU A 32 -0.06 7.34 -21.35
C LEU A 32 0.02 7.60 -22.87
N ASN A 33 1.08 7.11 -23.51
CA ASN A 33 1.33 7.29 -24.94
C ASN A 33 0.98 6.06 -25.79
N VAL A 34 0.33 5.05 -25.21
CA VAL A 34 -0.09 3.85 -25.92
C VAL A 34 -1.46 4.11 -26.57
N PRO A 35 -1.58 4.08 -27.91
CA PRO A 35 -2.86 4.32 -28.58
C PRO A 35 -3.94 3.35 -28.11
N GLY A 36 -5.12 3.88 -27.79
CA GLY A 36 -6.27 3.07 -27.34
C GLY A 36 -6.21 2.61 -25.88
N SER A 37 -5.18 3.00 -25.12
CA SER A 37 -5.10 2.69 -23.69
C SER A 37 -6.12 3.52 -22.88
N LYS A 38 -6.47 3.00 -21.71
CA LYS A 38 -7.26 3.72 -20.70
C LYS A 38 -6.44 3.87 -19.44
N GLY A 39 -6.70 4.93 -18.70
CA GLY A 39 -6.18 5.08 -17.35
C GLY A 39 -6.89 4.14 -16.40
N VAL A 40 -6.20 3.79 -15.33
CA VAL A 40 -6.77 3.09 -14.19
C VAL A 40 -6.84 4.07 -13.02
N PHE A 41 -8.00 4.16 -12.41
CA PHE A 41 -8.21 4.84 -11.13
C PHE A 41 -8.35 3.80 -10.03
N PHE A 42 -7.81 4.13 -8.86
CA PHE A 42 -7.89 3.29 -7.68
C PHE A 42 -8.38 4.09 -6.48
N ASP A 43 -9.58 3.77 -5.99
CA ASP A 43 -10.19 4.40 -4.82
C ASP A 43 -9.62 3.85 -3.52
N TYR A 44 -8.37 4.21 -3.25
CA TYR A 44 -7.67 3.83 -2.03
C TYR A 44 -8.36 4.36 -0.76
N LYS A 45 -9.14 5.45 -0.86
CA LYS A 45 -9.86 6.03 0.29
C LYS A 45 -11.01 5.13 0.73
N HIS A 46 -11.80 4.65 -0.23
CA HIS A 46 -12.83 3.65 0.08
C HIS A 46 -12.23 2.36 0.60
N LEU A 47 -11.13 1.90 0.01
CA LEU A 47 -10.47 0.68 0.45
C LEU A 47 -9.97 0.80 1.90
N MET A 48 -9.30 1.90 2.25
CA MET A 48 -8.85 2.15 3.62
C MET A 48 -10.01 2.17 4.61
N LYS A 49 -11.15 2.77 4.22
CA LYS A 49 -12.36 2.79 5.04
C LYS A 49 -12.92 1.38 5.26
N ASP A 50 -13.05 0.59 4.20
CA ASP A 50 -13.59 -0.78 4.28
C ASP A 50 -12.67 -1.69 5.10
N VAL A 51 -11.35 -1.61 4.90
CA VAL A 51 -10.34 -2.35 5.67
C VAL A 51 -10.38 -1.99 7.16
N SER A 52 -10.50 -0.69 7.47
CA SER A 52 -10.54 -0.22 8.86
C SER A 52 -11.85 -0.60 9.58
N LEU A 53 -12.99 -0.58 8.86
CA LEU A 53 -14.30 -0.87 9.46
C LEU A 53 -14.54 -2.36 9.69
N GLN A 54 -13.98 -3.22 8.84
CA GLN A 54 -14.31 -4.64 8.83
C GLN A 54 -13.20 -5.53 9.41
N ASN A 55 -12.09 -4.95 9.90
CA ASN A 55 -10.87 -5.68 10.30
C ASN A 55 -10.44 -6.71 9.24
N LEU A 56 -10.73 -6.45 7.97
CA LEU A 56 -10.43 -7.37 6.89
C LEU A 56 -8.94 -7.32 6.61
N ALA A 57 -8.34 -8.49 6.48
CA ALA A 57 -7.00 -8.59 5.92
C ALA A 57 -7.08 -8.23 4.42
N TYR A 58 -6.09 -7.51 3.92
CA TYR A 58 -6.04 -7.04 2.51
C TYR A 58 -6.29 -8.17 1.49
N ASN A 59 -5.85 -9.40 1.78
CA ASN A 59 -6.06 -10.58 0.95
C ASN A 59 -7.52 -11.05 0.82
N GLN A 60 -8.42 -10.55 1.67
CA GLN A 60 -9.85 -10.84 1.62
C GLN A 60 -10.64 -9.78 0.82
N VAL A 61 -9.97 -8.71 0.37
CA VAL A 61 -10.62 -7.60 -0.31
C VAL A 61 -10.53 -7.78 -1.82
N SER A 62 -11.69 -7.80 -2.49
CA SER A 62 -11.74 -7.84 -3.95
C SER A 62 -11.33 -6.49 -4.54
N MET A 63 -10.09 -6.43 -5.03
CA MET A 63 -9.47 -5.19 -5.53
C MET A 63 -10.19 -4.58 -6.72
N SER A 64 -10.89 -5.40 -7.52
CA SER A 64 -11.67 -4.93 -8.67
C SER A 64 -12.80 -3.97 -8.29
N LYS A 65 -13.30 -4.03 -7.04
CA LYS A 65 -14.33 -3.10 -6.52
C LYS A 65 -13.82 -1.66 -6.44
N TYR A 66 -12.53 -1.48 -6.22
CA TYR A 66 -11.90 -0.17 -6.01
C TYR A 66 -11.16 0.32 -7.25
N GLN A 67 -11.19 -0.46 -8.34
CA GLN A 67 -10.56 -0.10 -9.60
C GLN A 67 -11.61 0.28 -10.63
N SER A 68 -11.36 1.37 -11.33
CA SER A 68 -12.18 1.78 -12.46
C SER A 68 -11.31 2.30 -13.60
N ASN A 69 -11.82 2.21 -14.82
CA ASN A 69 -11.16 2.80 -15.97
C ASN A 69 -11.53 4.29 -16.06
N ILE A 70 -10.53 5.13 -16.30
CA ILE A 70 -10.70 6.58 -16.48
C ILE A 70 -10.13 7.03 -17.83
N PRO A 71 -10.62 8.14 -18.38
CA PRO A 71 -10.00 8.77 -19.55
C PRO A 71 -8.54 9.13 -19.27
N LEU A 72 -7.66 8.98 -20.27
CA LEU A 72 -6.26 9.41 -20.16
C LEU A 72 -6.14 10.91 -19.84
N SER A 73 -7.07 11.74 -20.31
CA SER A 73 -7.12 13.17 -20.02
C SER A 73 -7.35 13.50 -18.54
N SER A 74 -7.85 12.55 -17.75
CA SER A 74 -8.01 12.71 -16.30
C SER A 74 -6.74 12.34 -15.51
N ILE A 75 -5.73 11.76 -16.16
CA ILE A 75 -4.46 11.40 -15.53
C ILE A 75 -3.57 12.65 -15.47
N LYS A 76 -3.22 13.07 -14.25
CA LYS A 76 -2.20 14.08 -14.01
C LYS A 76 -0.85 13.39 -13.86
N LEU A 77 -0.02 13.43 -14.92
CA LEU A 77 1.23 12.69 -14.97
C LEU A 77 2.19 13.06 -13.84
N ASP A 78 2.29 14.35 -13.52
CA ASP A 78 3.15 14.85 -12.45
C ASP A 78 2.75 14.26 -11.09
N GLU A 79 1.45 14.16 -10.84
CA GLU A 79 0.89 13.60 -9.60
C GLU A 79 1.16 12.08 -9.52
N GLN A 80 0.95 11.34 -10.62
CA GLN A 80 1.24 9.90 -10.67
C GLN A 80 2.73 9.61 -10.51
N THR A 81 3.59 10.40 -11.15
CA THR A 81 5.05 10.26 -11.08
C THR A 81 5.54 10.58 -9.67
N PHE A 82 5.07 11.68 -9.08
CA PHE A 82 5.38 12.05 -7.71
C PHE A 82 4.96 10.97 -6.70
N GLU A 83 3.77 10.38 -6.89
CA GLU A 83 3.27 9.34 -6.03
C GLU A 83 4.10 8.04 -6.11
N ALA A 84 4.49 7.64 -7.33
CA ALA A 84 5.37 6.49 -7.54
C ALA A 84 6.74 6.66 -6.86
N VAL A 85 7.36 7.84 -6.99
CA VAL A 85 8.66 8.15 -6.37
C VAL A 85 8.55 8.24 -4.84
N THR A 86 7.54 8.94 -4.33
CA THR A 86 7.35 9.14 -2.89
C THR A 86 7.12 7.82 -2.15
N ALA A 87 6.39 6.88 -2.77
CA ALA A 87 6.14 5.58 -2.18
C ALA A 87 7.43 4.77 -2.00
N SER A 88 8.35 4.82 -2.96
CA SER A 88 9.65 4.13 -2.87
C SER A 88 10.41 4.54 -1.60
N GLY A 89 10.42 5.83 -1.26
CA GLY A 89 11.04 6.32 -0.02
C GLY A 89 10.32 5.88 1.25
N ARG A 90 8.98 5.81 1.23
CA ARG A 90 8.18 5.38 2.40
C ARG A 90 8.35 3.88 2.71
N TYR A 91 8.51 3.04 1.69
CA TYR A 91 8.75 1.60 1.89
C TYR A 91 10.05 1.32 2.63
N GLN A 92 11.12 2.04 2.31
CA GLN A 92 12.40 1.90 2.98
C GLN A 92 12.27 2.18 4.48
N GLY A 93 11.60 3.27 4.86
CA GLY A 93 11.38 3.61 6.26
C GLY A 93 10.53 2.58 7.03
N ILE A 94 9.48 2.03 6.40
CA ILE A 94 8.64 1.00 7.04
C ILE A 94 9.43 -0.31 7.22
N ALA A 95 10.19 -0.73 6.20
CA ALA A 95 11.00 -1.94 6.28
C ALA A 95 12.07 -1.84 7.39
N GLU A 96 12.73 -0.69 7.52
CA GLU A 96 13.67 -0.43 8.61
C GLU A 96 13.01 -0.50 9.99
N MET A 97 11.83 0.10 10.14
CA MET A 97 11.09 0.09 11.41
C MET A 97 10.66 -1.33 11.81
N LEU A 98 10.17 -2.11 10.86
CA LEU A 98 9.81 -3.52 11.07
C LEU A 98 11.04 -4.34 11.48
N ASN A 99 12.16 -4.20 10.76
CA ASN A 99 13.40 -4.89 11.09
C ASN A 99 13.90 -4.56 12.49
N ARG A 100 13.82 -3.29 12.92
CA ARG A 100 14.15 -2.89 14.30
C ARG A 100 13.20 -3.52 15.31
N SER A 101 11.90 -3.53 15.04
CA SER A 101 10.91 -4.14 15.95
C SER A 101 11.13 -5.65 16.12
N TYR A 102 11.42 -6.38 15.05
CA TYR A 102 11.73 -7.81 15.11
C TYR A 102 13.06 -8.09 15.82
N GLY A 103 14.10 -7.27 15.56
CA GLY A 103 15.37 -7.39 16.27
C GLY A 103 15.22 -7.19 17.78
N LEU A 104 14.45 -6.19 18.20
CA LEU A 104 14.13 -5.96 19.62
C LEU A 104 13.32 -7.12 20.22
N MET A 105 12.39 -7.70 19.47
CA MET A 105 11.61 -8.85 19.90
C MET A 105 12.51 -10.09 20.14
N GLN A 106 13.44 -10.36 19.23
CA GLN A 106 14.38 -11.47 19.36
C GLN A 106 15.28 -11.30 20.60
N LEU A 107 15.76 -10.09 20.86
CA LEU A 107 16.52 -9.77 22.08
C LEU A 107 15.68 -9.95 23.35
N ALA A 108 14.41 -9.54 23.33
CA ALA A 108 13.52 -9.71 24.48
C ALA A 108 13.17 -11.18 24.77
N ILE A 109 13.08 -12.02 23.73
CA ILE A 109 12.87 -13.47 23.88
C ILE A 109 14.14 -14.14 24.44
N GLN A 110 15.31 -13.86 23.86
CA GLN A 110 16.58 -14.42 24.32
C GLN A 110 16.98 -13.95 25.72
N GLY A 111 16.67 -12.69 26.06
CA GLY A 111 16.91 -12.14 27.40
C GLY A 111 15.96 -12.66 28.49
N LYS A 112 14.93 -13.43 28.13
CA LYS A 112 13.99 -14.06 29.06
C LYS A 112 14.37 -15.51 29.43
N GLU A 113 15.41 -16.05 28.80
CA GLU A 113 15.95 -17.40 29.08
C GLU A 113 17.13 -17.40 30.09
N PHE A 114 17.30 -16.33 30.89
CA PHE A 114 18.25 -16.25 31.99
C PHE A 114 17.58 -15.92 33.32
#